data_AF-A0A4P7W549-F1
#
_entry.id   AF-A0A4P7W549-F1
#
_cell.length_a   1.000
_cell.length_b   1.000
_cell.length_c   1.000
_cell.angle_alpha   90.00
_cell.angle_beta   90.00
_cell.angle_gamma   90.00
#
_symmetry.space_group_name_H-M   'P 1'
#
loop_
_entity.id
_entity.type
_entity.pdbx_description
1 polymer ?
#
loop_
_entity_poly.entity_id
_entity_poly.type
_entity_poly.pdbx_seq_one_letter_code
_entity_poly.pdbx_strand_id
1 'polypeptide(L)'
;MARTYEFLPNETISGVNSDGNDVTGLTVPYVTPDMTSEELSNNPRLPHAQMSEKLLADLTRAEELFQSTNSARESKVFPDLAVVYGLMARVYMWDENYPKAAEYARKAISTGTGYAPLTQNEWFDKTNGFNSSNFNSWMWAIQYESNDEPVTNGQSANWGSFMMAESNLGYNGQYGTNMMIDAALYASIDNADWRKLSWKAPAGSALSGLEPYISASKGASLMDYAGIKFRPGNGVVDQRATTFAVAVPLMRIEEMYLIEAEAVAHSNPAQGKELLENFMKTYRYPTYACLASDTEGVIDECFKQKRIEFWGENVIFYDFKRLNKSVTRGYDGSNWPAAAQYNTNGRPGWMNWPFVDYEGNFNKGVEGFCNPGVGDKFKPAN
;
A
#
# COMPACT_ATOMS: atom_id res chain seq x y z
N MET A 1 6.85 0.50 9.87
CA MET A 1 8.01 1.40 10.07
C MET A 1 9.34 0.72 9.77
N ALA A 2 9.70 -0.41 10.40
CA ALA A 2 10.99 -1.08 10.19
C ALA A 2 11.36 -1.29 8.70
N ARG A 3 10.45 -1.90 7.90
CA ARG A 3 10.61 -2.08 6.45
C ARG A 3 10.90 -0.80 5.66
N THR A 4 10.31 0.31 6.09
CA THR A 4 10.45 1.62 5.44
C THR A 4 11.87 2.15 5.61
N TYR A 5 12.42 2.03 6.82
CA TYR A 5 13.74 2.53 7.19
C TYR A 5 14.86 1.51 7.01
N GLU A 6 14.54 0.25 6.74
CA GLU A 6 15.53 -0.74 6.36
C GLU A 6 16.37 -0.21 5.19
N PHE A 7 17.68 -0.09 5.37
CA PHE A 7 18.52 0.34 4.26
C PHE A 7 18.84 -0.84 3.36
N LEU A 8 18.42 -0.77 2.10
CA LEU A 8 18.81 -1.73 1.09
C LEU A 8 19.54 -0.99 -0.05
N PRO A 9 20.79 -1.36 -0.37
CA PRO A 9 21.56 -0.74 -1.45
C PRO A 9 20.80 -0.74 -2.78
N ASN A 10 21.14 0.21 -3.64
CA ASN A 10 20.63 0.29 -5.01
C ASN A 10 21.74 0.78 -5.93
N GLU A 11 21.45 0.92 -7.23
CA GLU A 11 22.44 1.29 -8.24
C GLU A 11 23.18 2.62 -7.94
N THR A 12 22.54 3.56 -7.24
CA THR A 12 23.05 4.92 -7.01
C THR A 12 23.58 5.17 -5.59
N ILE A 13 23.21 4.34 -4.61
CA ILE A 13 23.48 4.59 -3.18
C ILE A 13 23.93 3.29 -2.51
N SER A 14 25.16 3.31 -1.97
CA SER A 14 25.77 2.24 -1.19
C SER A 14 25.27 2.19 0.26
N GLY A 15 25.51 1.07 0.93
CA GLY A 15 25.26 0.88 2.37
C GLY A 15 26.10 1.76 3.29
N VAL A 16 27.29 2.16 2.85
CA VAL A 16 28.18 3.03 3.64
C VAL A 16 27.66 4.47 3.57
N ASN A 17 27.34 5.05 4.72
CA ASN A 17 26.84 6.41 4.84
C ASN A 17 27.96 7.46 4.91
N SER A 18 27.60 8.73 5.07
CA SER A 18 28.56 9.87 5.13
C SER A 18 29.52 9.81 6.31
N ASP A 19 29.17 9.09 7.37
CA ASP A 19 29.99 8.90 8.57
C ASP A 19 30.93 7.69 8.44
N GLY A 20 30.88 6.96 7.32
CA GLY A 20 31.72 5.80 7.04
C GLY A 20 31.18 4.48 7.59
N ASN A 21 29.96 4.47 8.13
CA ASN A 21 29.32 3.27 8.70
C ASN A 21 28.48 2.55 7.66
N ASP A 22 28.59 1.21 7.59
CA ASP A 22 27.70 0.38 6.78
C ASP A 22 26.38 0.18 7.51
N VAL A 23 25.31 0.74 6.93
CA VAL A 23 23.95 0.65 7.48
C VAL A 23 23.09 -0.38 6.74
N THR A 24 23.66 -1.19 5.85
CA THR A 24 22.93 -2.22 5.09
C THR A 24 22.15 -3.14 6.01
N GLY A 25 20.84 -3.28 5.76
CA GLY A 25 19.93 -4.10 6.54
C GLY A 25 19.59 -3.55 7.93
N LEU A 26 20.12 -2.39 8.34
CA LEU A 26 19.68 -1.74 9.57
C LEU A 26 18.28 -1.16 9.39
N THR A 27 17.43 -1.33 10.40
CA THR A 27 16.02 -0.93 10.38
C THR A 27 15.80 0.32 11.23
N VAL A 28 15.12 0.20 12.37
CA VAL A 28 14.86 1.26 13.37
C VAL A 28 15.26 0.76 14.76
N PRO A 29 15.42 1.67 15.75
CA PRO A 29 15.48 1.27 17.15
C PRO A 29 14.20 0.54 17.58
N TYR A 30 14.35 -0.50 18.40
CA TYR A 30 13.22 -1.25 18.97
C TYR A 30 12.98 -0.78 20.40
N VAL A 31 11.75 -0.38 20.72
CA VAL A 31 11.39 0.19 22.02
C VAL A 31 10.38 -0.70 22.72
N THR A 32 10.61 -0.99 24.00
CA THR A 32 9.65 -1.66 24.87
C THR A 32 9.15 -0.71 25.97
N PRO A 33 7.96 -0.96 26.57
CA PRO A 33 7.37 -0.05 27.56
C PRO A 33 8.19 0.13 28.85
N ASP A 34 9.12 -0.76 29.13
CA ASP A 34 9.95 -0.82 30.33
C ASP A 34 11.33 -0.18 30.18
N MET A 35 11.68 0.34 29.00
CA MET A 35 12.95 1.03 28.78
C MET A 35 13.03 2.35 29.57
N THR A 36 14.19 2.59 30.18
CA THR A 36 14.54 3.84 30.84
C THR A 36 14.85 4.95 29.83
N SER A 37 14.81 6.21 30.28
CA SER A 37 15.20 7.36 29.43
C SER A 37 16.64 7.25 28.92
N GLU A 38 17.54 6.67 29.72
CA GLU A 38 18.93 6.44 29.30
C GLU A 38 18.98 5.44 28.15
N GLU A 39 18.27 4.31 28.25
CA GLU A 39 18.20 3.31 27.18
C GLU A 39 17.53 3.88 25.92
N LEU A 40 16.46 4.68 26.05
CA LEU A 40 15.81 5.34 24.92
C LEU A 40 16.75 6.32 24.20
N SER A 41 17.56 7.07 24.94
CA SER A 41 18.52 8.02 24.37
C SER A 41 19.80 7.37 23.82
N ASN A 42 19.93 6.05 23.95
CA ASN A 42 21.06 5.27 23.44
C ASN A 42 20.58 3.91 22.88
N ASN A 43 19.54 3.94 22.05
CA ASN A 43 18.91 2.76 21.48
C ASN A 43 19.36 2.54 20.02
N PRO A 44 20.24 1.58 19.74
CA PRO A 44 20.73 1.36 18.38
C PRO A 44 19.65 0.80 17.45
N ARG A 45 19.84 1.04 16.15
CA ARG A 45 19.00 0.41 15.11
C ARG A 45 19.19 -1.10 15.12
N LEU A 46 18.12 -1.87 14.99
CA LEU A 46 18.24 -3.32 14.85
C LEU A 46 18.47 -3.74 13.39
N PRO A 47 19.33 -4.74 13.14
CA PRO A 47 19.38 -5.44 11.85
C PRO A 47 18.04 -6.10 11.50
N HIS A 48 17.78 -6.28 10.20
CA HIS A 48 16.57 -6.91 9.66
C HIS A 48 16.18 -8.17 10.42
N ALA A 49 17.07 -9.16 10.48
CA ALA A 49 16.76 -10.48 11.06
C ALA A 49 16.27 -10.36 12.52
N GLN A 50 16.96 -9.55 13.33
CA GLN A 50 16.59 -9.33 14.73
C GLN A 50 15.25 -8.61 14.84
N MET A 51 14.99 -7.62 13.99
CA MET A 51 13.70 -6.92 13.99
C MET A 51 12.56 -7.84 13.53
N SER A 52 12.76 -8.67 12.51
CA SER A 52 11.80 -9.68 12.06
C SER A 52 11.48 -10.68 13.17
N GLU A 53 12.48 -11.16 13.91
CA GLU A 53 12.28 -12.02 15.08
C GLU A 53 11.43 -11.35 16.17
N LYS A 54 11.69 -10.07 16.50
CA LYS A 54 10.88 -9.33 17.48
C LYS A 54 9.43 -9.19 17.04
N LEU A 55 9.19 -8.81 15.78
CA LEU A 55 7.84 -8.68 15.24
C LEU A 55 7.08 -10.01 15.26
N LEU A 56 7.74 -11.11 14.86
CA LEU A 56 7.12 -12.44 14.88
C LEU A 56 6.85 -12.93 16.30
N ALA A 57 7.73 -12.64 17.27
CA ALA A 57 7.49 -12.97 18.67
C ALA A 57 6.25 -12.23 19.22
N ASP A 58 6.13 -10.93 18.96
CA ASP A 58 4.98 -10.13 19.39
C ASP A 58 3.68 -10.61 18.72
N LEU A 59 3.71 -10.93 17.43
CA LEU A 59 2.56 -11.48 16.71
C LEU A 59 2.18 -12.88 17.18
N THR A 60 3.15 -13.73 17.53
CA THR A 60 2.90 -15.08 18.08
C THR A 60 2.20 -14.98 19.43
N ARG A 61 2.65 -14.06 20.30
CA ARG A 61 1.96 -13.77 21.55
C ARG A 61 0.54 -13.27 21.30
N ALA A 62 0.33 -12.41 20.31
CA ALA A 62 -1.01 -11.93 19.96
C ALA A 62 -1.91 -13.08 19.49
N GLU A 63 -1.41 -13.99 18.65
CA GLU A 63 -2.10 -15.22 18.23
C GLU A 63 -2.58 -16.04 19.44
N GLU A 64 -1.68 -16.32 20.40
CA GLU A 64 -2.00 -17.07 21.62
C GLU A 64 -3.08 -16.38 22.47
N LEU A 65 -3.02 -15.05 22.59
CA LEU A 65 -4.01 -14.26 23.34
C LEU A 65 -5.39 -14.27 22.68
N PHE A 66 -5.46 -14.13 21.35
CA PHE A 66 -6.74 -14.23 20.64
C PHE A 66 -7.34 -15.64 20.74
N GLN A 67 -6.52 -16.68 20.63
CA GLN A 67 -6.99 -18.07 20.73
C GLN A 67 -7.48 -18.41 22.14
N SER A 68 -6.83 -17.89 23.19
CA SER A 68 -7.22 -18.18 24.58
C SER A 68 -8.43 -17.38 25.08
N THR A 69 -8.66 -16.18 24.55
CA THR A 69 -9.76 -15.31 24.98
C THR A 69 -11.05 -15.52 24.19
N ASN A 70 -10.95 -15.96 22.93
CA ASN A 70 -12.08 -16.03 21.99
C ASN A 70 -12.88 -14.72 21.91
N SER A 71 -12.20 -13.59 22.12
CA SER A 71 -12.83 -12.27 22.11
C SER A 71 -13.21 -11.85 20.69
N ALA A 72 -14.49 -11.53 20.50
CA ALA A 72 -14.93 -10.83 19.30
C ALA A 72 -14.47 -9.37 19.38
N ARG A 73 -13.89 -8.85 18.30
CA ARG A 73 -13.60 -7.42 18.17
C ARG A 73 -14.90 -6.62 18.08
N GLU A 74 -14.89 -5.39 18.58
CA GLU A 74 -16.04 -4.49 18.53
C GLU A 74 -16.25 -3.86 17.14
N SER A 75 -15.15 -3.58 16.44
CA SER A 75 -15.17 -2.99 15.10
C SER A 75 -13.83 -3.25 14.39
N LYS A 76 -13.77 -2.92 13.10
CA LYS A 76 -12.56 -3.08 12.26
C LYS A 76 -11.46 -2.06 12.57
N VAL A 77 -11.64 -1.16 13.52
CA VAL A 77 -10.52 -0.36 14.06
C VAL A 77 -9.60 -1.19 14.95
N PHE A 78 -10.14 -2.28 15.51
CA PHE A 78 -9.38 -3.26 16.27
C PHE A 78 -9.04 -4.49 15.41
N PRO A 79 -7.81 -5.02 15.51
CA PRO A 79 -7.44 -6.23 14.81
C PRO A 79 -8.18 -7.45 15.40
N ASP A 80 -8.38 -8.48 14.57
CA ASP A 80 -8.74 -9.83 15.02
C ASP A 80 -7.60 -10.81 14.72
N LEU A 81 -7.84 -12.10 14.99
CA LEU A 81 -6.86 -13.15 14.73
C LEU A 81 -6.47 -13.26 13.24
N ALA A 82 -7.40 -13.02 12.32
CA ALA A 82 -7.10 -13.04 10.89
C ALA A 82 -6.19 -11.86 10.49
N VAL A 83 -6.36 -10.69 11.12
CA VAL A 83 -5.41 -9.56 10.97
C VAL A 83 -4.03 -9.92 11.50
N VAL A 84 -3.92 -10.61 12.65
CA VAL A 84 -2.62 -11.08 13.17
C VAL A 84 -1.93 -11.99 12.14
N TYR A 85 -2.64 -12.95 11.57
CA TYR A 85 -2.08 -13.81 10.51
C TYR A 85 -1.70 -13.02 9.25
N GLY A 86 -2.49 -12.01 8.86
CA GLY A 86 -2.12 -11.15 7.75
C GLY A 86 -0.88 -10.30 8.01
N LEU A 87 -0.67 -9.84 9.24
CA LEU A 87 0.56 -9.16 9.65
C LEU A 87 1.75 -10.11 9.62
N MET A 88 1.59 -11.36 10.10
CA MET A 88 2.64 -12.38 9.98
C MET A 88 2.98 -12.66 8.51
N ALA A 89 1.98 -12.78 7.63
CA ALA A 89 2.20 -12.94 6.20
C ALA A 89 3.00 -11.77 5.61
N ARG A 90 2.69 -10.51 5.99
CA ARG A 90 3.47 -9.33 5.59
C ARG A 90 4.92 -9.36 6.12
N VAL A 91 5.17 -9.87 7.32
CA VAL A 91 6.52 -10.02 7.88
C VAL A 91 7.28 -11.12 7.14
N TYR A 92 6.67 -12.26 6.87
CA TYR A 92 7.33 -13.31 6.08
C TYR A 92 7.57 -12.92 4.62
N MET A 93 6.71 -12.09 4.01
CA MET A 93 7.00 -11.48 2.72
C MET A 93 8.17 -10.51 2.77
N TRP A 94 8.39 -9.85 3.90
CA TRP A 94 9.52 -8.95 4.10
C TRP A 94 10.84 -9.71 4.25
N ASP A 95 10.80 -10.80 5.02
CA ASP A 95 11.93 -11.73 5.26
C ASP A 95 12.17 -12.68 4.07
N GLU A 96 11.38 -12.56 2.99
CA GLU A 96 11.43 -13.42 1.80
C GLU A 96 11.24 -14.92 2.11
N ASN A 97 10.62 -15.23 3.25
CA ASN A 97 10.21 -16.57 3.63
C ASN A 97 8.86 -16.89 2.99
N TYR A 98 8.87 -17.12 1.67
CA TYR A 98 7.66 -17.34 0.89
C TYR A 98 6.80 -18.53 1.35
N PRO A 99 7.35 -19.69 1.76
CA PRO A 99 6.54 -20.78 2.29
C PRO A 99 5.70 -20.35 3.51
N LYS A 100 6.30 -19.62 4.45
CA LYS A 100 5.57 -19.09 5.62
C LYS A 100 4.62 -17.97 5.26
N ALA A 101 4.98 -17.10 4.32
CA ALA A 101 4.08 -16.06 3.84
C ALA A 101 2.78 -16.65 3.23
N ALA A 102 2.91 -17.70 2.41
CA ALA A 102 1.76 -18.42 1.86
C ALA A 102 0.93 -19.12 2.96
N GLU A 103 1.59 -19.80 3.91
CA GLU A 103 0.93 -20.45 5.04
C GLU A 103 0.06 -19.45 5.83
N TYR A 104 0.63 -18.31 6.21
CA TYR A 104 -0.06 -17.33 7.05
C TYR A 104 -1.09 -16.50 6.29
N ALA A 105 -0.89 -16.24 4.99
CA ALA A 105 -1.93 -15.68 4.15
C ALA A 105 -3.14 -16.62 4.05
N ARG A 106 -2.89 -17.93 3.87
CA ARG A 106 -3.97 -18.93 3.86
C ARG A 106 -4.66 -19.00 5.23
N LYS A 107 -3.92 -18.99 6.34
CA LYS A 107 -4.50 -18.92 7.69
C LYS A 107 -5.44 -17.72 7.85
N ALA A 108 -4.99 -16.53 7.46
CA ALA A 108 -5.81 -15.31 7.50
C ALA A 108 -7.12 -15.47 6.71
N ILE A 109 -7.06 -16.07 5.51
CA ILE A 109 -8.24 -16.37 4.69
C ILE A 109 -9.17 -17.35 5.39
N SER A 110 -8.65 -18.46 5.91
CA SER A 110 -9.47 -19.51 6.53
C SER A 110 -10.04 -19.13 7.90
N THR A 111 -9.37 -18.26 8.66
CA THR A 111 -9.82 -17.79 9.97
C THR A 111 -10.80 -16.63 9.85
N GLY A 112 -10.77 -15.89 8.74
CA GLY A 112 -11.63 -14.74 8.48
C GLY A 112 -13.10 -15.10 8.30
N THR A 113 -13.87 -15.19 9.39
CA THR A 113 -15.31 -15.42 9.31
C THR A 113 -16.02 -14.22 8.68
N GLY A 114 -16.67 -14.44 7.54
CA GLY A 114 -17.42 -13.41 6.82
C GLY A 114 -16.57 -12.47 5.95
N TYR A 115 -15.25 -12.67 5.90
CA TYR A 115 -14.43 -11.93 4.95
C TYR A 115 -14.61 -12.42 3.53
N ALA A 116 -14.74 -11.47 2.59
CA ALA A 116 -14.89 -11.76 1.17
C ALA A 116 -14.30 -10.61 0.35
N PRO A 117 -13.59 -10.90 -0.76
CA PRO A 117 -13.16 -9.87 -1.69
C PRO A 117 -14.32 -8.97 -2.16
N LEU A 118 -14.04 -7.68 -2.35
CA LEU A 118 -15.02 -6.72 -2.84
C LEU A 118 -15.59 -7.17 -4.18
N THR A 119 -16.91 -7.03 -4.28
CA THR A 119 -17.62 -7.07 -5.55
C THR A 119 -17.45 -5.76 -6.32
N GLN A 120 -17.72 -5.80 -7.62
CA GLN A 120 -17.74 -4.60 -8.45
C GLN A 120 -18.74 -3.54 -7.93
N ASN A 121 -19.89 -3.97 -7.43
CA ASN A 121 -20.93 -3.06 -6.92
C ASN A 121 -20.47 -2.33 -5.65
N GLU A 122 -19.82 -3.03 -4.72
CA GLU A 122 -19.28 -2.41 -3.50
C GLU A 122 -18.12 -1.47 -3.83
N TRP A 123 -17.25 -1.86 -4.78
CA TRP A 123 -16.13 -1.04 -5.22
C TRP A 123 -16.59 0.31 -5.82
N PHE A 124 -17.67 0.28 -6.60
CA PHE A 124 -18.22 1.46 -7.27
C PHE A 124 -19.43 2.08 -6.57
N ASP A 125 -19.74 1.67 -5.35
CA ASP A 125 -20.77 2.31 -4.53
C ASP A 125 -20.43 3.80 -4.39
N LYS A 126 -21.31 4.67 -4.91
CA LYS A 126 -21.08 6.12 -4.93
C LYS A 126 -21.22 6.77 -3.55
N THR A 127 -21.84 6.08 -2.61
CA THR A 127 -22.08 6.50 -1.24
C THR A 127 -21.02 5.96 -0.30
N ASN A 128 -20.66 4.67 -0.43
CA ASN A 128 -19.81 3.97 0.53
C ASN A 128 -18.45 3.50 -0.03
N GLY A 129 -18.24 3.58 -1.35
CA GLY A 129 -17.08 3.01 -2.04
C GLY A 129 -15.76 3.48 -1.44
N PHE A 130 -15.02 2.54 -0.84
CA PHE A 130 -13.75 2.77 -0.15
C PHE A 130 -13.75 3.93 0.86
N ASN A 131 -14.86 4.14 1.57
CA ASN A 131 -14.94 5.12 2.65
C ASN A 131 -15.59 4.57 3.94
N SER A 132 -15.98 3.30 3.92
CA SER A 132 -16.66 2.62 5.02
C SER A 132 -15.96 1.32 5.35
N SER A 133 -15.73 1.08 6.64
CA SER A 133 -15.16 -0.20 7.09
C SER A 133 -16.18 -1.34 7.05
N ASN A 134 -17.45 -1.08 6.72
CA ASN A 134 -18.49 -2.11 6.72
C ASN A 134 -18.30 -3.19 5.65
N PHE A 135 -17.49 -2.95 4.60
CA PHE A 135 -17.23 -3.96 3.58
C PHE A 135 -16.53 -5.19 4.12
N ASN A 136 -17.05 -6.37 3.78
CA ASN A 136 -16.51 -7.66 4.22
C ASN A 136 -15.06 -7.91 3.79
N SER A 137 -14.57 -7.20 2.79
CA SER A 137 -13.17 -7.28 2.37
C SER A 137 -12.20 -6.65 3.36
N TRP A 138 -12.63 -5.65 4.15
CA TRP A 138 -11.74 -4.91 5.04
C TRP A 138 -11.50 -5.70 6.32
N MET A 139 -10.24 -6.05 6.54
CA MET A 139 -9.80 -6.77 7.73
C MET A 139 -9.44 -5.80 8.85
N TRP A 140 -8.82 -4.66 8.53
CA TRP A 140 -8.41 -3.66 9.52
C TRP A 140 -8.47 -2.27 8.91
N ALA A 141 -8.84 -1.26 9.71
CA ALA A 141 -9.07 0.10 9.21
C ALA A 141 -8.81 1.18 10.28
N ILE A 142 -8.64 2.41 9.82
CA ILE A 142 -8.74 3.62 10.64
C ILE A 142 -10.09 4.27 10.36
N GLN A 143 -10.70 4.91 11.36
CA GLN A 143 -11.91 5.72 11.19
C GLN A 143 -11.57 7.18 11.45
N TYR A 144 -11.91 8.08 10.52
CA TYR A 144 -11.98 9.51 10.76
C TYR A 144 -13.42 9.88 11.12
N GLU A 145 -13.61 10.50 12.27
CA GLU A 145 -14.90 10.96 12.75
C GLU A 145 -15.15 12.43 12.39
N SER A 146 -16.43 12.80 12.30
CA SER A 146 -16.86 14.16 11.95
C SER A 146 -16.33 15.26 12.88
N ASN A 147 -15.98 14.90 14.11
CA ASN A 147 -15.44 15.79 15.15
C ASN A 147 -13.94 15.63 15.38
N ASP A 148 -13.25 14.79 14.60
CA ASP A 148 -11.80 14.64 14.71
C ASP A 148 -11.09 15.93 14.25
N GLU A 149 -9.96 16.24 14.90
CA GLU A 149 -9.17 17.44 14.59
C GLU A 149 -8.74 17.50 13.11
N PRO A 150 -8.24 16.41 12.48
CA PRO A 150 -7.92 16.39 11.05
C PRO A 150 -9.12 16.68 10.11
N VAL A 151 -10.35 16.44 10.56
CA VAL A 151 -11.57 16.72 9.79
C VAL A 151 -12.03 18.16 10.01
N THR A 152 -11.99 18.63 11.26
CA THR A 152 -12.62 19.89 11.70
C THR A 152 -11.73 21.13 11.60
N ASN A 153 -10.41 21.01 11.72
CA ASN A 153 -9.48 22.14 11.87
C ASN A 153 -9.33 23.07 10.64
N GLY A 154 -10.11 22.86 9.58
CA GLY A 154 -10.10 23.64 8.35
C GLY A 154 -8.85 23.41 7.47
N GLN A 155 -7.78 22.85 8.03
CA GLN A 155 -6.59 22.47 7.30
C GLN A 155 -6.93 21.22 6.48
N SER A 156 -6.78 21.31 5.17
CA SER A 156 -7.03 20.21 4.22
C SER A 156 -5.96 19.11 4.33
N ALA A 157 -5.51 18.79 5.55
CA ALA A 157 -4.39 17.91 5.88
C ALA A 157 -4.85 16.54 6.41
N ASN A 158 -6.02 16.06 5.99
CA ASN A 158 -6.45 14.69 6.22
C ASN A 158 -6.33 13.85 4.94
N TRP A 159 -6.39 12.53 5.09
CA TRP A 159 -6.26 11.60 3.98
C TRP A 159 -7.30 11.84 2.86
N GLY A 160 -8.56 12.13 3.21
CA GLY A 160 -9.64 12.36 2.25
C GLY A 160 -9.38 13.55 1.33
N SER A 161 -8.80 14.62 1.87
CA SER A 161 -8.39 15.80 1.10
C SER A 161 -7.42 15.47 -0.06
N PHE A 162 -6.53 14.49 0.14
CA PHE A 162 -5.56 14.08 -0.88
C PHE A 162 -6.09 12.99 -1.81
N MET A 163 -7.03 12.16 -1.38
CA MET A 163 -7.43 10.95 -2.13
C MET A 163 -8.78 11.05 -2.84
N MET A 164 -9.68 11.93 -2.42
CA MET A 164 -11.05 12.02 -2.94
C MET A 164 -11.18 13.07 -4.05
N ALA A 165 -10.95 12.66 -5.30
CA ALA A 165 -11.02 13.55 -6.46
C ALA A 165 -12.41 14.15 -6.70
N GLU A 166 -13.46 13.44 -6.30
CA GLU A 166 -14.85 13.86 -6.53
C GLU A 166 -15.42 14.77 -5.45
N SER A 167 -14.67 15.08 -4.40
CA SER A 167 -15.03 16.15 -3.46
C SER A 167 -14.88 17.53 -4.10
N ASN A 168 -15.63 18.53 -3.63
CA ASN A 168 -15.41 19.95 -3.94
C ASN A 168 -14.55 20.65 -2.87
N LEU A 169 -14.01 19.87 -1.94
CA LEU A 169 -13.11 20.29 -0.87
C LEU A 169 -11.74 19.61 -1.05
N GLY A 170 -10.75 20.08 -0.30
CA GLY A 170 -9.44 19.43 -0.21
C GLY A 170 -8.55 19.60 -1.45
N TYR A 171 -7.31 19.13 -1.35
CA TYR A 171 -6.30 19.31 -2.40
C TYR A 171 -6.70 18.65 -3.72
N ASN A 172 -7.12 17.40 -3.66
CA ASN A 172 -7.45 16.62 -4.85
C ASN A 172 -8.68 17.17 -5.57
N GLY A 173 -9.77 17.38 -4.82
CA GLY A 173 -11.06 17.77 -5.36
C GLY A 173 -11.21 19.25 -5.71
N GLN A 174 -10.85 20.16 -4.79
CA GLN A 174 -11.04 21.61 -4.92
C GLN A 174 -9.91 22.27 -5.72
N TYR A 175 -8.66 21.90 -5.46
CA TYR A 175 -7.49 22.51 -6.08
C TYR A 175 -7.00 21.74 -7.32
N GLY A 176 -7.71 20.67 -7.69
CA GLY A 176 -7.41 19.89 -8.89
C GLY A 176 -6.07 19.18 -8.83
N THR A 177 -5.50 18.89 -7.66
CA THR A 177 -4.26 18.11 -7.55
C THR A 177 -4.59 16.62 -7.64
N ASN A 178 -5.21 16.19 -8.75
CA ASN A 178 -5.73 14.83 -8.84
C ASN A 178 -4.62 13.79 -8.72
N MET A 179 -4.81 12.84 -7.80
CA MET A 179 -3.96 11.65 -7.73
C MET A 179 -4.28 10.77 -8.94
N MET A 180 -3.29 10.59 -9.81
CA MET A 180 -3.44 9.87 -11.07
C MET A 180 -2.74 8.52 -11.06
N ILE A 181 -3.29 7.56 -11.81
CA ILE A 181 -2.54 6.35 -12.19
C ILE A 181 -1.51 6.72 -13.27
N ASP A 182 -0.38 6.02 -13.26
CA ASP A 182 0.61 6.11 -14.34
C ASP A 182 -0.02 5.66 -15.68
N ALA A 183 0.19 6.44 -16.75
CA ALA A 183 -0.45 6.20 -18.04
C ALA A 183 -0.11 4.82 -18.63
N ALA A 184 1.15 4.38 -18.52
CA ALA A 184 1.57 3.05 -18.98
C ALA A 184 0.94 1.93 -18.15
N LEU A 185 0.85 2.08 -16.82
CA LEU A 185 0.12 1.12 -15.98
C LEU A 185 -1.35 1.05 -16.40
N TYR A 186 -2.04 2.19 -16.57
CA TYR A 186 -3.44 2.21 -17.02
C TYR A 186 -3.63 1.52 -18.37
N ALA A 187 -2.76 1.82 -19.33
CA ALA A 187 -2.79 1.21 -20.67
C ALA A 187 -2.63 -0.31 -20.61
N SER A 188 -1.87 -0.84 -19.65
CA SER A 188 -1.63 -2.28 -19.46
C SER A 188 -2.81 -3.06 -18.87
N ILE A 189 -3.86 -2.38 -18.38
CA ILE A 189 -5.05 -3.01 -17.81
C ILE A 189 -5.98 -3.40 -18.96
N ASP A 190 -6.49 -4.63 -18.96
CA ASP A 190 -7.49 -5.06 -19.95
C ASP A 190 -8.79 -4.26 -19.80
N ASN A 191 -9.47 -3.93 -20.91
CA ASN A 191 -10.74 -3.20 -20.84
C ASN A 191 -11.88 -4.05 -20.25
N ALA A 192 -11.74 -5.38 -20.23
CA ALA A 192 -12.65 -6.28 -19.52
C ALA A 192 -12.48 -6.25 -17.99
N ASP A 193 -11.34 -5.76 -17.49
CA ASP A 193 -11.13 -5.56 -16.05
C ASP A 193 -11.91 -4.33 -15.58
N TRP A 194 -13.01 -4.56 -14.88
CA TRP A 194 -13.86 -3.45 -14.43
C TRP A 194 -13.10 -2.46 -13.53
N ARG A 195 -12.02 -2.86 -12.85
CA ARG A 195 -11.24 -1.93 -12.02
C ARG A 195 -10.63 -0.80 -12.82
N LYS A 196 -10.44 -0.96 -14.14
CA LYS A 196 -9.95 0.10 -15.03
C LYS A 196 -10.84 1.34 -15.01
N LEU A 197 -12.12 1.20 -14.65
CA LEU A 197 -13.07 2.31 -14.44
C LEU A 197 -12.84 3.06 -13.12
N SER A 198 -11.85 2.69 -12.32
CA SER A 198 -11.45 3.44 -11.10
C SER A 198 -10.64 4.69 -11.42
N TRP A 199 -10.31 4.93 -12.68
CA TRP A 199 -9.62 6.13 -13.15
C TRP A 199 -10.34 6.70 -14.37
N LYS A 200 -10.31 8.03 -14.50
CA LYS A 200 -10.83 8.72 -15.68
C LYS A 200 -10.09 8.24 -16.92
N ALA A 201 -10.82 7.66 -17.86
CA ALA A 201 -10.31 7.21 -19.13
C ALA A 201 -10.07 8.41 -20.05
N PRO A 202 -8.97 8.41 -20.84
CA PRO A 202 -8.73 9.46 -21.81
C PRO A 202 -9.90 9.62 -22.79
N ALA A 203 -10.17 10.87 -23.18
CA ALA A 203 -11.26 11.18 -24.09
C ALA A 203 -11.18 10.35 -25.39
N GLY A 204 -12.31 9.73 -25.79
CA GLY A 204 -12.39 8.92 -27.00
C GLY A 204 -11.82 7.50 -26.88
N SER A 205 -11.27 7.12 -25.73
CA SER A 205 -10.91 5.72 -25.44
C SER A 205 -12.15 4.84 -25.27
N ALA A 206 -11.97 3.52 -25.36
CA ALA A 206 -13.06 2.55 -25.28
C ALA A 206 -13.88 2.61 -23.96
N LEU A 207 -13.29 3.12 -22.87
CA LEU A 207 -13.95 3.23 -21.57
C LEU A 207 -14.39 4.66 -21.23
N SER A 208 -14.12 5.63 -22.10
CA SER A 208 -14.48 7.02 -21.88
C SER A 208 -15.99 7.19 -21.76
N GLY A 209 -16.45 7.75 -20.65
CA GLY A 209 -17.87 7.95 -20.35
C GLY A 209 -18.56 6.77 -19.68
N LEU A 210 -17.84 5.67 -19.40
CA LEU A 210 -18.36 4.51 -18.68
C LEU A 210 -18.04 4.55 -17.18
N GLU A 211 -17.23 5.51 -16.73
CA GLU A 211 -16.77 5.58 -15.35
C GLU A 211 -17.92 5.97 -14.40
N PRO A 212 -18.02 5.32 -13.23
CA PRO A 212 -19.12 5.53 -12.29
C PRO A 212 -18.92 6.78 -11.45
N TYR A 213 -18.92 7.97 -12.07
CA TYR A 213 -18.81 9.24 -11.36
C TYR A 213 -20.01 9.50 -10.43
N ILE A 214 -19.80 10.19 -9.31
CA ILE A 214 -20.85 10.72 -8.43
C ILE A 214 -21.76 11.66 -9.23
N SER A 215 -21.17 12.53 -10.05
CA SER A 215 -21.90 13.37 -11.00
C SER A 215 -21.12 13.54 -12.29
N ALA A 216 -21.84 13.69 -13.41
CA ALA A 216 -21.22 13.91 -14.72
C ALA A 216 -20.41 15.22 -14.77
N SER A 217 -20.88 16.28 -14.10
CA SER A 217 -20.17 17.56 -14.03
C SER A 217 -18.84 17.43 -13.29
N LYS A 218 -18.81 16.65 -12.20
CA LYS A 218 -17.55 16.39 -11.48
C LYS A 218 -16.61 15.54 -12.31
N GLY A 219 -17.09 14.47 -12.93
CA GLY A 219 -16.28 13.65 -13.85
C GLY A 219 -15.67 14.47 -15.00
N ALA A 220 -16.42 15.43 -15.54
CA ALA A 220 -15.93 16.34 -16.57
C ALA A 220 -14.78 17.25 -16.10
N SER A 221 -14.74 17.63 -14.81
CA SER A 221 -13.68 18.50 -14.26
C SER A 221 -12.38 17.77 -13.92
N LEU A 222 -12.39 16.44 -13.82
CA LEU A 222 -11.19 15.67 -13.46
C LEU A 222 -10.20 15.60 -14.63
N MET A 223 -8.91 15.50 -14.34
CA MET A 223 -7.89 15.19 -15.34
C MET A 223 -7.96 13.73 -15.80
N ASP A 224 -7.52 13.45 -17.02
CA ASP A 224 -7.32 12.07 -17.48
C ASP A 224 -6.44 11.30 -16.49
N TYR A 225 -6.73 10.03 -16.28
CA TYR A 225 -6.09 9.14 -15.31
C TYR A 225 -6.34 9.48 -13.83
N ALA A 226 -7.14 10.50 -13.50
CA ALA A 226 -7.52 10.81 -12.12
C ALA A 226 -8.27 9.64 -11.47
N GLY A 227 -7.86 9.24 -10.27
CA GLY A 227 -8.51 8.16 -9.52
C GLY A 227 -9.82 8.58 -8.86
N ILE A 228 -10.86 7.78 -9.04
CA ILE A 228 -12.19 7.93 -8.43
C ILE A 228 -12.55 6.78 -7.47
N LYS A 229 -11.55 5.97 -7.10
CA LYS A 229 -11.72 4.81 -6.22
C LYS A 229 -12.28 5.18 -4.83
N PHE A 230 -11.80 6.28 -4.25
CA PHE A 230 -12.11 6.69 -2.88
C PHE A 230 -13.22 7.74 -2.88
N ARG A 231 -14.41 7.37 -2.37
CA ARG A 231 -15.58 8.25 -2.38
C ARG A 231 -15.63 9.15 -1.15
N PRO A 232 -16.08 10.41 -1.28
CA PRO A 232 -16.47 11.22 -0.14
C PRO A 232 -17.47 10.51 0.76
N GLY A 233 -17.40 10.75 2.07
CA GLY A 233 -18.31 10.11 3.04
C GLY A 233 -19.77 10.35 2.67
N ASN A 234 -20.57 9.28 2.65
CA ASN A 234 -21.96 9.26 2.20
C ASN A 234 -22.19 9.84 0.79
N GLY A 235 -21.16 9.93 -0.06
CA GLY A 235 -21.21 10.61 -1.35
C GLY A 235 -21.37 12.13 -1.26
N VAL A 236 -21.21 12.72 -0.08
CA VAL A 236 -21.37 14.16 0.15
C VAL A 236 -20.10 14.91 -0.22
N VAL A 237 -20.19 15.83 -1.18
CA VAL A 237 -19.01 16.46 -1.80
C VAL A 237 -18.63 17.83 -1.23
N ASP A 238 -19.54 18.51 -0.52
CA ASP A 238 -19.40 19.92 -0.09
C ASP A 238 -19.45 20.14 1.44
N GLN A 239 -19.70 19.12 2.25
CA GLN A 239 -19.86 19.26 3.70
C GLN A 239 -18.70 18.58 4.43
N ARG A 240 -17.69 19.37 4.82
CA ARG A 240 -16.42 18.88 5.38
C ARG A 240 -16.56 17.77 6.42
N ALA A 241 -17.42 17.97 7.41
CA ALA A 241 -17.65 17.04 8.52
C ALA A 241 -18.24 15.68 8.08
N THR A 242 -18.83 15.60 6.90
CA THR A 242 -19.35 14.35 6.31
C THR A 242 -18.44 13.86 5.19
N THR A 243 -18.00 14.75 4.30
CA THR A 243 -17.10 14.46 3.18
C THR A 243 -15.83 13.73 3.64
N PHE A 244 -15.21 14.19 4.73
CA PHE A 244 -13.95 13.63 5.25
C PHE A 244 -14.10 12.72 6.47
N ALA A 245 -15.32 12.49 6.97
CA ALA A 245 -15.58 11.49 7.99
C ALA A 245 -15.71 10.11 7.33
N VAL A 246 -14.58 9.44 7.15
CA VAL A 246 -14.47 8.20 6.38
C VAL A 246 -13.54 7.20 7.07
N ALA A 247 -13.72 5.93 6.75
CA ALA A 247 -12.77 4.90 7.08
C ALA A 247 -11.67 4.79 6.00
N VAL A 248 -10.46 4.41 6.42
CA VAL A 248 -9.30 4.14 5.56
C VAL A 248 -8.85 2.70 5.76
N PRO A 249 -8.71 1.87 4.71
CA PRO A 249 -8.31 0.49 4.86
C PRO A 249 -6.83 0.38 5.23
N LEU A 250 -6.51 -0.41 6.25
CA LEU A 250 -5.14 -0.79 6.63
C LEU A 250 -4.77 -2.18 6.12
N MET A 251 -5.75 -3.06 5.96
CA MET A 251 -5.58 -4.42 5.44
C MET A 251 -6.91 -4.91 4.86
N ARG A 252 -6.85 -5.55 3.69
CA ARG A 252 -7.99 -6.20 3.06
C ARG A 252 -7.68 -7.65 2.73
N ILE A 253 -8.71 -8.49 2.65
CA ILE A 253 -8.57 -9.93 2.43
C ILE A 253 -7.97 -10.26 1.08
N GLU A 254 -8.17 -9.41 0.07
CA GLU A 254 -7.56 -9.56 -1.25
C GLU A 254 -6.04 -9.53 -1.19
N GLU A 255 -5.46 -8.86 -0.19
CA GLU A 255 -4.01 -8.86 0.00
C GLU A 255 -3.52 -10.26 0.36
N MET A 256 -4.28 -11.02 1.14
CA MET A 256 -3.91 -12.38 1.50
C MET A 256 -3.94 -13.31 0.29
N TYR A 257 -4.97 -13.20 -0.56
CA TYR A 257 -5.03 -13.97 -1.82
C TYR A 257 -3.83 -13.66 -2.73
N LEU A 258 -3.47 -12.38 -2.86
CA LEU A 258 -2.37 -11.96 -3.72
C LEU A 258 -0.99 -12.20 -3.10
N ILE A 259 -0.85 -12.20 -1.76
CA ILE A 259 0.35 -12.67 -1.06
C ILE A 259 0.53 -14.17 -1.29
N GLU A 260 -0.52 -14.96 -1.09
CA GLU A 260 -0.44 -16.41 -1.27
C GLU A 260 -0.06 -16.79 -2.70
N ALA A 261 -0.73 -16.20 -3.70
CA ALA A 261 -0.44 -16.45 -5.11
C ALA A 261 1.03 -16.14 -5.45
N GLU A 262 1.55 -14.99 -5.01
CA GLU A 262 2.94 -14.60 -5.25
C GLU A 262 3.93 -15.50 -4.50
N ALA A 263 3.70 -15.72 -3.21
CA ALA A 263 4.58 -16.51 -2.37
C ALA A 263 4.68 -17.97 -2.85
N VAL A 264 3.58 -18.55 -3.30
CA VAL A 264 3.59 -19.88 -3.94
C VAL A 264 4.37 -19.84 -5.27
N ALA A 265 4.21 -18.78 -6.08
CA ALA A 265 4.89 -18.66 -7.37
C ALA A 265 6.43 -18.70 -7.27
N HIS A 266 7.01 -18.20 -6.17
CA HIS A 266 8.47 -18.26 -5.93
C HIS A 266 9.04 -19.68 -5.93
N SER A 267 8.23 -20.69 -5.58
CA SER A 267 8.66 -22.10 -5.57
C SER A 267 7.95 -22.96 -6.61
N ASN A 268 6.73 -22.59 -6.99
CA ASN A 268 5.89 -23.29 -7.95
C ASN A 268 5.09 -22.26 -8.79
N PRO A 269 5.67 -21.74 -9.89
CA PRO A 269 5.03 -20.71 -10.71
C PRO A 269 3.68 -21.14 -11.30
N ALA A 270 3.52 -22.42 -11.64
CA ALA A 270 2.26 -22.94 -12.17
C ALA A 270 1.12 -22.84 -11.15
N GLN A 271 1.39 -23.21 -9.89
CA GLN A 271 0.40 -23.12 -8.82
C GLN A 271 0.12 -21.67 -8.40
N GLY A 272 1.16 -20.83 -8.32
CA GLY A 272 0.97 -19.40 -8.04
C GLY A 272 0.13 -18.69 -9.10
N LYS A 273 0.38 -19.02 -10.38
CA LYS A 273 -0.44 -18.60 -11.52
C LYS A 273 -1.89 -19.03 -11.39
N GLU A 274 -2.14 -20.29 -11.05
CA GLU A 274 -3.49 -20.82 -10.85
C GLU A 274 -4.25 -20.04 -9.75
N LEU A 275 -3.59 -19.79 -8.61
CA LEU A 275 -4.17 -19.00 -7.52
C LEU A 275 -4.52 -17.56 -7.96
N LEU A 276 -3.61 -16.91 -8.69
CA LEU A 276 -3.86 -15.57 -9.24
C LEU A 276 -5.04 -15.57 -10.22
N GLU A 277 -5.06 -16.50 -11.17
CA GLU A 277 -6.13 -16.60 -12.15
C GLU A 277 -7.48 -16.90 -11.49
N ASN A 278 -7.51 -17.78 -10.49
CA ASN A 278 -8.74 -18.09 -9.75
C ASN A 278 -9.27 -16.85 -9.02
N PHE A 279 -8.42 -16.10 -8.33
CA PHE A 279 -8.82 -14.84 -7.70
C PHE A 279 -9.38 -13.84 -8.73
N MET A 280 -8.64 -13.62 -9.81
CA MET A 280 -8.98 -12.65 -10.83
C MET A 280 -10.27 -12.99 -11.59
N LYS A 281 -10.44 -14.26 -12.01
CA LYS A 281 -11.64 -14.72 -12.71
C LYS A 281 -12.88 -14.68 -11.82
N THR A 282 -12.71 -14.97 -10.53
CA THR A 282 -13.83 -15.00 -9.56
C THR A 282 -14.29 -13.60 -9.19
N TYR A 283 -13.35 -12.68 -8.95
CA TYR A 283 -13.68 -11.40 -8.29
C TYR A 283 -13.45 -10.16 -9.15
N ARG A 284 -12.72 -10.25 -10.27
CA ARG A 284 -12.41 -9.11 -11.14
C ARG A 284 -13.04 -9.31 -12.52
N TYR A 285 -12.50 -10.17 -13.37
CA TYR A 285 -13.13 -10.37 -14.67
C TYR A 285 -12.96 -11.80 -15.20
N PRO A 286 -14.05 -12.45 -15.69
CA PRO A 286 -14.04 -13.88 -15.98
C PRO A 286 -13.05 -14.33 -17.06
N THR A 287 -12.66 -13.45 -17.97
CA THR A 287 -11.76 -13.75 -19.09
C THR A 287 -10.28 -13.49 -18.77
N TYR A 288 -9.94 -13.18 -17.51
CA TYR A 288 -8.54 -12.99 -17.10
C TYR A 288 -7.68 -14.21 -17.42
N ALA A 289 -6.48 -13.97 -17.94
CA ALA A 289 -5.45 -15.00 -18.10
C ALA A 289 -4.08 -14.41 -17.79
N CYS A 290 -3.29 -15.11 -16.99
CA CYS A 290 -1.89 -14.78 -16.81
C CYS A 290 -1.11 -15.43 -17.96
N LEU A 291 -0.44 -14.62 -18.78
CA LEU A 291 0.29 -15.12 -19.95
C LEU A 291 1.70 -15.62 -19.61
N ALA A 292 2.22 -15.26 -18.43
CA ALA A 292 3.51 -15.74 -17.96
C ALA A 292 3.48 -17.23 -17.60
N SER A 293 4.66 -17.85 -17.65
CA SER A 293 4.87 -19.26 -17.29
C SER A 293 6.12 -19.50 -16.45
N ASP A 294 7.09 -18.58 -16.48
CA ASP A 294 8.27 -18.63 -15.61
C ASP A 294 8.01 -17.93 -14.27
N THR A 295 8.89 -18.17 -13.30
CA THR A 295 8.76 -17.62 -11.94
C THR A 295 8.75 -16.10 -11.93
N GLU A 296 9.68 -15.46 -12.64
CA GLU A 296 9.77 -14.00 -12.66
C GLU A 296 8.54 -13.35 -13.29
N GLY A 297 8.08 -13.85 -14.44
CA GLY A 297 6.90 -13.31 -15.12
C GLY A 297 5.61 -13.50 -14.31
N VAL A 298 5.46 -14.61 -13.58
CA VAL A 298 4.30 -14.81 -12.69
C VAL A 298 4.36 -13.86 -11.48
N ILE A 299 5.54 -13.66 -10.88
CA ILE A 299 5.73 -12.67 -9.80
C ILE A 299 5.43 -11.26 -10.31
N ASP A 300 5.85 -10.92 -11.53
CA ASP A 300 5.59 -9.61 -12.15
C ASP A 300 4.13 -9.37 -12.43
N GLU A 301 3.41 -10.41 -12.88
CA GLU A 301 1.97 -10.33 -13.07
C GLU A 301 1.25 -10.20 -11.71
N CYS A 302 1.64 -10.94 -10.67
CA CYS A 302 1.16 -10.73 -9.30
C CYS A 302 1.40 -9.29 -8.82
N PHE A 303 2.61 -8.76 -9.03
CA PHE A 303 2.97 -7.40 -8.66
C PHE A 303 2.13 -6.37 -9.42
N LYS A 304 1.93 -6.53 -10.73
CA LYS A 304 1.04 -5.68 -11.53
C LYS A 304 -0.39 -5.72 -11.01
N GLN A 305 -0.93 -6.91 -10.72
CA GLN A 305 -2.29 -7.05 -10.19
C GLN A 305 -2.43 -6.38 -8.82
N LYS A 306 -1.43 -6.49 -7.93
CA LYS A 306 -1.38 -5.74 -6.68
C LYS A 306 -1.36 -4.22 -6.92
N ARG A 307 -0.58 -3.72 -7.88
CA ARG A 307 -0.53 -2.28 -8.23
C ARG A 307 -1.90 -1.72 -8.61
N ILE A 308 -2.69 -2.49 -9.35
CA ILE A 308 -4.06 -2.13 -9.77
C ILE A 308 -5.01 -2.22 -8.56
N GLU A 309 -4.95 -3.33 -7.84
CA GLU A 309 -5.82 -3.65 -6.70
C GLU A 309 -5.68 -2.64 -5.55
N PHE A 310 -4.45 -2.33 -5.15
CA PHE A 310 -4.13 -1.54 -3.97
C PHE A 310 -3.68 -0.10 -4.28
N TRP A 311 -4.06 0.42 -5.45
CA TRP A 311 -3.78 1.81 -5.79
C TRP A 311 -4.36 2.73 -4.70
N GLY A 312 -3.50 3.59 -4.14
CA GLY A 312 -3.81 4.51 -3.04
C GLY A 312 -3.84 3.92 -1.63
N GLU A 313 -3.55 2.62 -1.44
CA GLU A 313 -3.68 1.92 -0.14
C GLU A 313 -2.34 1.60 0.54
N ASN A 314 -1.22 2.14 0.03
CA ASN A 314 0.12 2.04 0.65
C ASN A 314 0.65 0.59 0.91
N VAL A 315 0.30 -0.35 0.04
CA VAL A 315 0.84 -1.73 0.07
C VAL A 315 2.06 -1.87 -0.85
N ILE A 316 1.99 -1.28 -2.03
CA ILE A 316 2.91 -1.52 -3.15
C ILE A 316 4.31 -0.95 -2.92
N PHE A 317 4.45 0.08 -2.10
CA PHE A 317 5.75 0.62 -1.71
C PHE A 317 6.71 -0.48 -1.24
N TYR A 318 6.20 -1.41 -0.44
CA TYR A 318 7.00 -2.49 0.12
C TYR A 318 7.34 -3.58 -0.89
N ASP A 319 6.49 -3.77 -1.91
CA ASP A 319 6.71 -4.74 -2.98
C ASP A 319 7.78 -4.24 -3.95
N PHE A 320 7.72 -2.96 -4.36
CA PHE A 320 8.84 -2.35 -5.11
C PHE A 320 10.15 -2.54 -4.36
N LYS A 321 10.10 -2.35 -3.03
CA LYS A 321 11.26 -2.43 -2.19
C LYS A 321 11.83 -3.85 -2.17
N ARG A 322 11.11 -4.84 -1.66
CA ARG A 322 11.65 -6.21 -1.50
C ARG A 322 12.01 -6.87 -2.84
N LEU A 323 11.19 -6.71 -3.88
CA LEU A 323 11.41 -7.35 -5.19
C LEU A 323 12.47 -6.64 -6.05
N ASN A 324 13.14 -5.63 -5.50
CA ASN A 324 14.10 -4.79 -6.22
C ASN A 324 13.55 -4.23 -7.55
N LYS A 325 12.28 -3.77 -7.58
CA LYS A 325 11.64 -3.36 -8.84
C LYS A 325 12.04 -1.95 -9.26
N SER A 326 12.30 -1.80 -10.55
CA SER A 326 12.48 -0.51 -11.22
C SER A 326 11.22 0.35 -11.16
N VAL A 327 11.42 1.67 -11.11
CA VAL A 327 10.37 2.65 -11.40
C VAL A 327 10.71 3.32 -12.72
N THR A 328 9.75 3.37 -13.63
CA THR A 328 9.87 4.04 -14.94
C THR A 328 8.78 5.10 -15.03
N ARG A 329 9.18 6.38 -15.10
CA ARG A 329 8.28 7.54 -15.20
C ARG A 329 8.58 8.42 -16.41
N GLY A 330 9.79 8.35 -16.95
CA GLY A 330 10.15 9.02 -18.20
C GLY A 330 10.01 8.08 -19.38
N TYR A 331 9.03 8.38 -20.23
CA TYR A 331 8.71 7.67 -21.45
C TYR A 331 7.74 8.52 -22.29
N ASP A 332 7.69 8.25 -23.59
CA ASP A 332 6.77 8.93 -24.51
C ASP A 332 5.30 8.73 -24.08
N GLY A 333 4.59 9.83 -23.86
CA GLY A 333 3.20 9.79 -23.40
C GLY A 333 3.02 9.68 -21.88
N SER A 334 4.10 9.82 -21.10
CA SER A 334 4.02 9.87 -19.63
C SER A 334 3.17 11.04 -19.13
N ASN A 335 2.34 10.79 -18.12
CA ASN A 335 1.56 11.79 -17.39
C ASN A 335 2.27 12.32 -16.13
N TRP A 336 3.56 12.00 -15.95
CA TRP A 336 4.39 12.58 -14.89
C TRP A 336 4.92 13.96 -15.29
N PRO A 337 4.97 14.94 -14.36
CA PRO A 337 5.65 16.21 -14.60
C PRO A 337 7.10 15.97 -15.03
N ALA A 338 7.60 16.72 -16.02
CA ALA A 338 8.94 16.52 -16.58
C ALA A 338 10.05 16.46 -15.51
N ALA A 339 9.99 17.32 -14.49
CA ALA A 339 10.94 17.32 -13.38
C ALA A 339 10.86 16.09 -12.44
N ALA A 340 9.86 15.23 -12.61
CA ALA A 340 9.62 14.03 -11.81
C ALA A 340 9.68 12.72 -12.62
N GLN A 341 10.08 12.79 -13.90
CA GLN A 341 10.18 11.65 -14.81
C GLN A 341 11.45 10.83 -14.54
N TYR A 342 11.56 10.22 -13.35
CA TYR A 342 12.69 9.38 -12.97
C TYR A 342 12.56 7.95 -13.49
N ASN A 343 13.67 7.41 -14.01
CA ASN A 343 13.82 5.99 -14.34
C ASN A 343 14.93 5.40 -13.47
N THR A 344 14.72 4.20 -12.92
CA THR A 344 15.72 3.48 -12.10
C THR A 344 16.00 2.11 -12.66
N ASN A 345 17.20 1.57 -12.40
CA ASN A 345 17.50 0.16 -12.56
C ASN A 345 17.47 -0.53 -11.18
N GLY A 346 16.43 -1.33 -10.98
CA GLY A 346 16.10 -1.89 -9.67
C GLY A 346 15.44 -0.85 -8.76
N ARG A 347 15.37 -1.19 -7.47
CA ARG A 347 14.65 -0.40 -6.46
C ARG A 347 15.18 1.04 -6.39
N PRO A 348 14.29 2.04 -6.43
CA PRO A 348 14.69 3.42 -6.24
C PRO A 348 15.28 3.72 -4.87
N GLY A 349 16.33 4.54 -4.83
CA GLY A 349 16.95 4.94 -3.57
C GLY A 349 16.03 5.75 -2.65
N TRP A 350 15.04 6.46 -3.19
CA TRP A 350 14.02 7.18 -2.38
C TRP A 350 13.07 6.25 -1.60
N MET A 351 13.19 4.92 -1.76
CA MET A 351 12.51 3.95 -0.90
C MET A 351 13.28 3.63 0.39
N ASN A 352 14.50 4.16 0.54
CA ASN A 352 15.23 4.19 1.80
C ASN A 352 15.02 5.56 2.45
N TRP A 353 14.14 5.63 3.44
CA TRP A 353 13.83 6.92 4.06
C TRP A 353 14.99 7.41 4.93
N PRO A 354 15.34 8.71 4.85
CA PRO A 354 16.29 9.31 5.77
C PRO A 354 15.68 9.38 7.18
N PHE A 355 16.52 9.35 8.19
CA PHE A 355 16.09 9.64 9.56
C PHE A 355 15.90 11.14 9.73
N VAL A 356 14.98 11.52 10.61
CA VAL A 356 14.86 12.92 11.03
C VAL A 356 16.09 13.31 11.84
N ASP A 357 16.59 14.54 11.64
CA ASP A 357 17.80 15.03 12.33
C ASP A 357 17.71 14.88 13.85
N TYR A 358 16.52 15.02 14.41
CA TYR A 358 16.28 14.83 15.84
C TYR A 358 16.76 13.44 16.32
N GLU A 359 16.38 12.38 15.61
CA GLU A 359 16.76 11.02 15.99
C GLU A 359 18.27 10.81 15.88
N GLY A 360 18.89 11.29 14.81
CA GLY A 360 20.33 11.21 14.61
C GLY A 360 21.17 12.03 15.61
N ASN A 361 20.59 13.10 16.17
CA ASN A 361 21.29 14.00 17.10
C ASN A 361 21.12 13.60 18.57
N PHE A 362 19.96 13.06 18.95
CA PHE A 362 19.59 12.83 20.35
C PHE A 362 19.60 11.36 20.78
N ASN A 363 19.53 10.42 19.84
CA ASN A 363 19.73 9.01 20.15
C ASN A 363 21.18 8.62 19.82
N LYS A 364 22.00 8.44 20.87
CA LYS A 364 23.42 8.04 20.76
C LYS A 364 23.63 6.69 20.09
N GLY A 365 22.63 5.81 20.10
CA GLY A 365 22.67 4.55 19.37
C GLY A 365 22.45 4.70 17.85
N VAL A 366 21.95 5.85 17.40
CA VAL A 366 21.66 6.16 15.99
C VAL A 366 22.66 7.18 15.41
N GLU A 367 23.34 7.94 16.26
CA GLU A 367 24.37 8.92 15.85
C GLU A 367 25.43 8.25 14.94
N GLY A 368 25.61 8.78 13.73
CA GLY A 368 26.50 8.21 12.71
C GLY A 368 25.95 6.98 11.96
N PHE A 369 24.77 6.48 12.31
CA PHE A 369 24.12 5.31 11.69
C PHE A 369 22.80 5.67 10.97
N CYS A 370 22.61 6.94 10.60
CA CYS A 370 21.49 7.36 9.76
C CYS A 370 21.59 6.80 8.34
N ASN A 371 20.45 6.61 7.68
CA ASN A 371 20.41 6.22 6.27
C ASN A 371 21.04 7.31 5.38
N PRO A 372 21.83 6.93 4.35
CA PRO A 372 22.35 7.86 3.36
C PRO A 372 21.26 8.73 2.72
N GLY A 373 21.58 10.02 2.51
CA GLY A 373 20.70 10.94 1.81
C GLY A 373 20.57 10.62 0.31
N VAL A 374 19.38 10.90 -0.23
CA VAL A 374 19.02 10.64 -1.65
C VAL A 374 19.08 11.89 -2.53
N GLY A 375 19.39 13.05 -1.95
CA GLY A 375 19.42 14.35 -2.63
C GLY A 375 20.41 14.38 -3.80
N ASP A 376 20.00 14.99 -4.92
CA ASP A 376 20.78 15.17 -6.15
C ASP A 376 21.29 13.88 -6.83
N LYS A 377 20.89 12.70 -6.35
CA LYS A 377 21.27 11.39 -6.92
C LYS A 377 20.39 10.95 -8.09
N PHE A 378 19.20 11.53 -8.23
CA PHE A 378 18.25 11.19 -9.28
C PHE A 378 18.09 12.35 -10.26
N LYS A 379 18.12 12.05 -11.55
CA LYS A 379 17.86 13.02 -12.62
C LYS A 379 16.68 12.54 -13.45
N PRO A 380 15.81 13.45 -13.91
CA PRO A 380 14.77 13.09 -14.86
C PRO A 380 15.38 12.41 -16.10
N ALA A 381 14.71 11.38 -16.60
CA ALA A 381 14.97 10.81 -17.91
C ALA A 381 14.50 11.85 -18.93
N ASN A 382 15.46 12.48 -19.60
CA ASN A 382 15.22 13.51 -20.61
C ASN A 382 14.38 13.00 -21.78
#